data_AF-A0A660WLT3-F1
#
_entry.id   AF-A0A660WLT3-F1
#
_cell.length_a   1.000
_cell.length_b   1.000
_cell.length_c   1.000
_cell.angle_alpha   90.00
_cell.angle_beta   90.00
_cell.angle_gamma   90.00
#
_symmetry.space_group_name_H-M   'P 1'
#
loop_
_entity.id
_entity.type
_entity.pdbx_description
1 polymer ?
#
loop_
_entity_poly.entity_id
_entity_poly.type
_entity_poly.pdbx_seq_one_letter_code
_entity_poly.pdbx_strand_id
1 'polypeptide(L)'
;MKVKFYKIDRKRLGTEDVVVIYTKGAFSGTMEIKNGELFYHGKKDDELLDILFRPYHMILPANGRRKSAREKLLLPGTPQHLEAIRRTCWSHGYIAEVEEG
;
A
#
# COMPACT_ATOMS: atom_id res chain seq x y z
N MET A 1 5.50 14.17 3.03
CA MET A 1 5.64 12.70 3.04
C MET A 1 5.54 12.17 1.62
N LYS A 2 6.44 11.26 1.23
CA LYS A 2 6.46 10.67 -0.11
C LYS A 2 6.49 9.15 0.00
N VAL A 3 5.88 8.44 -0.95
CA VAL A 3 5.88 6.97 -0.99
C VAL A 3 6.38 6.51 -2.35
N LYS A 4 7.47 5.74 -2.39
CA LYS A 4 8.04 5.16 -3.60
C LYS A 4 7.51 3.75 -3.81
N PHE A 5 7.13 3.41 -5.03
CA PHE A 5 6.58 2.10 -5.39
C PHE A 5 7.53 1.34 -6.31
N TYR A 6 7.74 0.06 -5.99
CA TYR A 6 8.57 -0.86 -6.76
C TYR A 6 7.78 -2.14 -7.00
N LYS A 7 7.89 -2.76 -8.19
CA LYS A 7 7.39 -4.11 -8.38
C LYS A 7 8.20 -5.09 -7.55
N ILE A 8 7.55 -6.10 -6.98
CA ILE A 8 8.22 -7.17 -6.26
C ILE A 8 8.90 -8.09 -7.26
N ASP A 9 10.22 -8.20 -7.15
CA ASP A 9 10.97 -9.26 -7.83
C ASP A 9 11.01 -10.49 -6.92
N ARG A 10 10.58 -11.64 -7.46
CA ARG A 10 10.49 -12.91 -6.73
C ARG A 10 11.60 -13.81 -7.23
N LYS A 11 12.68 -13.92 -6.45
CA LYS A 11 13.75 -14.88 -6.73
C LYS A 11 13.52 -16.13 -5.90
N ARG A 12 13.40 -17.28 -6.56
CA ARG A 12 13.44 -18.59 -5.92
C ARG A 12 14.88 -19.06 -5.87
N LEU A 13 15.37 -19.41 -4.68
CA LEU A 13 16.66 -20.06 -4.51
C LEU A 13 16.42 -21.52 -4.10
N GLY A 14 17.07 -22.47 -4.80
CA GLY A 14 17.21 -23.87 -4.39
C GLY A 14 16.10 -24.85 -4.85
N THR A 15 16.50 -26.11 -5.04
CA THR A 15 15.66 -27.26 -5.44
C THR A 15 15.18 -28.13 -4.28
N GLU A 16 15.74 -27.99 -3.07
CA GLU A 16 15.39 -28.84 -1.92
C GLU A 16 14.68 -28.07 -0.79
N ASP A 17 15.01 -26.80 -0.56
CA ASP A 17 14.29 -25.87 0.30
C ASP A 17 14.02 -24.56 -0.45
N VAL A 18 12.78 -24.33 -0.89
CA VAL A 18 12.43 -23.14 -1.68
C VAL A 18 12.39 -21.90 -0.77
N VAL A 19 13.48 -21.15 -0.73
CA VAL A 19 13.50 -19.81 -0.13
C VAL A 19 13.06 -18.80 -1.19
N VAL A 20 11.93 -18.13 -0.95
CA VAL A 20 11.46 -17.01 -1.79
C VAL A 20 11.94 -15.70 -1.17
N ILE A 21 12.88 -15.04 -1.84
CA ILE A 21 13.31 -13.70 -1.46
C ILE A 21 12.49 -12.68 -2.26
N TYR A 22 11.89 -11.73 -1.55
CA TYR A 22 11.16 -10.60 -2.12
C TYR A 22 12.08 -9.38 -2.14
N THR A 23 12.54 -8.98 -3.33
CA THR A 23 13.40 -7.79 -3.50
C THR A 23 12.69 -6.68 -4.25
N LYS A 24 13.17 -5.44 -4.09
CA LYS A 24 12.73 -4.30 -4.91
C LYS A 24 13.14 -4.54 -6.37
N GLY A 25 12.16 -4.67 -7.24
CA GLY A 25 12.34 -4.74 -8.69
C GLY A 25 12.22 -3.36 -9.33
N ALA A 26 11.54 -3.30 -10.48
CA ALA A 26 11.39 -2.07 -11.26
C ALA A 26 10.64 -0.97 -10.50
N PHE A 27 11.19 0.25 -10.54
CA PHE A 27 10.53 1.44 -10.01
C PHE A 27 9.27 1.75 -10.82
N SER A 28 8.14 1.91 -10.13
CA SER A 28 6.83 2.15 -10.74
C SER A 28 6.42 3.62 -10.65
N GLY A 29 6.73 4.30 -9.53
CA GLY A 29 6.44 5.71 -9.36
C GLY A 29 6.52 6.16 -7.91
N THR A 30 6.18 7.43 -7.68
CA THR A 30 6.11 8.05 -6.36
C THR A 30 4.72 8.62 -6.15
N MET A 31 4.16 8.45 -4.96
CA MET A 31 2.98 9.20 -4.51
C MET A 31 3.41 10.24 -3.48
N GLU A 32 3.07 11.49 -3.73
CA GLU A 32 3.25 12.60 -2.81
C GLU A 32 1.93 12.94 -2.14
N ILE A 33 1.98 13.21 -0.84
CA ILE A 33 0.82 13.65 -0.08
C ILE A 33 1.03 15.12 0.28
N LYS A 34 0.18 15.99 -0.27
CA LYS A 34 0.22 17.44 -0.04
C LYS A 34 -1.18 17.92 0.33
N ASN A 35 -1.31 18.63 1.45
CA ASN A 35 -2.58 19.22 1.90
C ASN A 35 -3.75 18.23 2.01
N GLY A 36 -3.48 16.95 2.34
CA GLY A 36 -4.51 15.90 2.42
C GLY A 36 -4.89 15.29 1.07
N GLU A 37 -4.26 15.72 -0.02
CA GLU A 37 -4.47 15.20 -1.37
C GLU A 37 -3.30 14.29 -1.81
N LEU A 38 -3.62 13.32 -2.68
CA LEU A 38 -2.68 12.33 -3.21
C LEU A 38 -2.29 12.69 -4.65
N PHE A 39 -1.00 12.83 -4.90
CA PHE A 39 -0.45 13.13 -6.22
C PHE A 39 0.47 11.99 -6.64
N TYR A 40 0.14 11.31 -7.74
CA TYR A 40 0.99 10.26 -8.29
C TYR A 40 1.89 10.80 -9.41
N HIS A 41 3.19 10.51 -9.30
CA HIS A 41 4.23 10.85 -10.26
C HIS A 41 4.94 9.56 -10.67
N GLY A 42 4.65 9.06 -11.86
CA GLY A 42 5.24 7.82 -12.35
C GLY A 42 4.78 7.49 -13.76
N LYS A 43 5.24 6.35 -14.26
CA LYS A 43 4.72 5.81 -15.51
C LYS A 43 3.27 5.36 -15.25
N LYS A 44 2.39 5.47 -16.26
CA LYS A 44 1.05 4.92 -16.17
C LYS A 44 1.13 3.41 -15.89
N ASP A 45 0.69 3.01 -14.71
CA ASP A 45 0.55 1.61 -14.25
C ASP A 45 -0.86 1.49 -13.68
N ASP A 46 -1.78 0.96 -14.49
CA ASP A 46 -3.22 0.95 -14.19
C ASP A 46 -3.54 0.14 -12.93
N GLU A 47 -2.80 -0.96 -12.68
CA GLU A 47 -2.96 -1.78 -11.47
C GLU A 47 -2.55 -0.99 -10.23
N LEU A 48 -1.41 -0.30 -10.29
CA LEU A 48 -0.96 0.52 -9.17
C LEU A 48 -1.91 1.68 -8.93
N LEU A 49 -2.36 2.37 -9.98
CA LEU A 49 -3.31 3.49 -9.86
C LEU A 49 -4.63 3.06 -9.22
N ASP A 50 -5.18 1.89 -9.59
CA ASP A 50 -6.38 1.34 -8.96
C ASP A 50 -6.19 1.12 -7.46
N ILE A 51 -5.02 0.61 -7.05
CA ILE A 51 -4.67 0.45 -5.63
C ILE A 51 -4.54 1.82 -4.93
N LEU A 52 -3.95 2.83 -5.56
CA LEU A 52 -3.71 4.11 -4.90
C LEU A 52 -4.98 4.95 -4.71
N PHE A 53 -5.93 4.85 -5.65
CA PHE A 53 -7.13 5.69 -5.65
C PHE A 53 -8.41 4.99 -5.15
N ARG A 54 -8.33 3.71 -4.76
CA ARG A 54 -9.45 3.02 -4.12
C ARG A 54 -9.76 3.60 -2.73
N PRO A 55 -11.03 3.57 -2.28
CA PRO A 55 -11.37 3.94 -0.91
C PRO A 55 -10.89 2.86 0.09
N TYR A 56 -10.22 3.29 1.16
CA TYR A 56 -9.73 2.42 2.23
C TYR A 56 -10.58 2.54 3.49
N HIS A 57 -10.87 1.41 4.13
CA HIS A 57 -11.71 1.35 5.33
C HIS A 57 -10.96 0.69 6.49
N MET A 58 -11.26 1.12 7.71
CA MET A 58 -10.85 0.44 8.93
C MET A 58 -12.09 -0.08 9.65
N ILE A 59 -12.02 -1.34 10.09
CA ILE A 59 -13.04 -1.95 10.94
C ILE A 59 -12.76 -1.52 12.37
N LEU A 60 -13.66 -0.73 12.95
CA LEU A 60 -13.60 -0.37 14.36
C LEU A 60 -14.24 -1.51 15.17
N PRO A 61 -13.52 -2.05 16.18
CA PRO A 61 -14.09 -3.08 17.05
C PRO A 61 -15.35 -2.54 17.72
N ALA A 62 -16.32 -3.45 17.91
CA ALA A 62 -17.55 -3.13 18.60
C ALA A 62 -17.25 -2.83 20.07
N ASN A 63 -17.25 -1.55 20.43
CA ASN A 63 -17.18 -1.14 21.84
C ASN A 63 -18.55 -1.43 22.49
N GLY A 64 -18.51 -1.89 23.75
CA GLY A 64 -19.63 -2.50 24.50
C GLY A 64 -21.06 -2.06 24.14
N ARG A 65 -21.95 -3.05 24.11
CA ARG A 65 -23.43 -3.02 23.96
C ARG A 65 -24.03 -2.94 22.54
N ARG A 66 -23.29 -2.74 21.45
CA ARG A 66 -23.83 -2.91 20.07
C ARG A 66 -23.06 -3.97 19.29
N LYS A 67 -23.79 -4.94 18.72
CA LYS A 67 -23.32 -6.22 18.15
C LYS A 67 -22.72 -6.16 16.72
N SER A 68 -22.34 -5.00 16.20
CA SER A 68 -21.78 -4.92 14.84
C SER A 68 -20.54 -4.02 14.80
N ALA A 69 -19.45 -4.55 14.26
CA ALA A 69 -18.28 -3.75 13.93
C ALA A 69 -18.68 -2.64 12.96
N ARG A 70 -18.11 -1.45 13.11
CA ARG A 70 -18.42 -0.29 12.27
C ARG A 70 -17.25 -0.02 11.33
N GLU A 71 -17.52 0.10 10.04
CA GLU A 71 -16.52 0.54 9.08
C GLU A 71 -16.38 2.06 9.11
N LYS A 72 -15.13 2.54 9.08
CA LYS A 72 -14.80 3.96 8.95
C LYS A 72 -13.87 4.14 7.75
N LEU A 73 -14.26 5.02 6.82
CA LEU A 73 -13.41 5.43 5.71
C LEU A 73 -12.15 6.13 6.26
N LEU A 74 -10.99 5.74 5.74
CA LEU A 74 -9.72 6.36 6.06
C LEU A 74 -9.56 7.62 5.23
N LEU A 75 -9.28 8.74 5.90
CA LEU A 75 -9.00 9.99 5.22
C LEU A 75 -7.68 9.87 4.45
N PRO A 76 -7.64 10.29 3.17
CA PRO A 76 -6.41 10.35 2.41
C PRO A 76 -5.32 11.11 3.16
N GLY A 77 -4.08 10.66 3.01
CA GLY A 77 -2.94 11.33 3.65
C GLY A 77 -2.71 11.04 5.13
N THR A 78 -3.57 10.27 5.79
CA THR A 78 -3.33 9.83 7.18
C THR A 78 -2.33 8.65 7.24
N PRO A 79 -1.60 8.46 8.36
CA PRO A 79 -0.74 7.29 8.55
C PRO A 79 -1.49 5.96 8.38
N GLN A 80 -2.74 5.87 8.83
CA GLN A 80 -3.57 4.68 8.68
C GLN A 80 -3.91 4.41 7.22
N HIS A 81 -4.20 5.46 6.43
CA HIS A 81 -4.43 5.35 5.00
C HIS A 81 -3.20 4.84 4.27
N LEU A 82 -2.02 5.37 4.61
CA LEU A 82 -0.75 4.89 4.05
C LEU A 82 -0.45 3.44 4.38
N GLU A 83 -0.67 3.02 5.63
CA GLU A 83 -0.47 1.64 6.03
C GLU A 83 -1.44 0.71 5.30
N ALA A 84 -2.69 1.13 5.06
CA ALA A 84 -3.65 0.38 4.26
C ALA A 84 -3.20 0.24 2.80
N ILE A 85 -2.67 1.32 2.20
CA ILE A 85 -2.05 1.27 0.87
C ILE A 85 -0.87 0.31 0.86
N ARG A 86 0.06 0.43 1.81
CA ARG A 86 1.28 -0.41 1.88
C ARG A 86 0.95 -1.90 1.92
N ARG A 87 -0.03 -2.29 2.75
CA ARG A 87 -0.52 -3.68 2.83
C ARG A 87 -1.13 -4.16 1.52
N THR A 88 -1.95 -3.32 0.90
CA THR A 88 -2.63 -3.67 -0.35
C THR A 88 -1.65 -3.78 -1.51
N CYS A 89 -0.70 -2.84 -1.62
CA CYS A 89 0.40 -2.90 -2.58
C CYS A 89 1.15 -4.24 -2.48
N TRP A 90 1.48 -4.69 -1.26
CA TRP A 90 2.19 -5.95 -1.06
C TRP A 90 1.43 -7.16 -1.63
N SER A 91 0.13 -7.27 -1.33
CA SER A 91 -0.73 -8.34 -1.86
C SER A 91 -0.87 -8.31 -3.38
N HIS A 92 -0.66 -7.15 -4.00
CA HIS A 92 -0.73 -6.95 -5.44
C HIS A 92 0.65 -6.94 -6.13
N GLY A 93 1.73 -7.31 -5.43
CA GLY A 93 3.05 -7.43 -6.06
C GLY A 93 3.87 -6.15 -6.08
N TYR A 94 3.61 -5.20 -5.17
CA TYR A 94 4.34 -3.94 -5.06
C TYR A 94 4.91 -3.74 -3.66
N ILE A 95 6.12 -3.17 -3.58
CA ILE A 95 6.73 -2.64 -2.36
C ILE A 95 6.48 -1.15 -2.32
N ALA A 96 5.85 -0.66 -1.25
CA ALA A 96 5.67 0.76 -0.97
C ALA A 96 6.65 1.18 0.14
N GLU A 97 7.60 2.03 -0.20
CA GLU A 97 8.59 2.60 0.71
C GLU A 97 8.19 4.03 1.08
N VAL A 98 7.94 4.26 2.36
CA VAL A 98 7.58 5.59 2.87
C VAL A 98 8.86 6.34 3.21
N GLU A 99 9.05 7.49 2.57
CA GLU A 99 10.07 8.48 2.95
C GLU A 99 9.40 9.55 3.81
N GLU A 100 9.70 9.47 5.12
CA GLU A 100 9.50 10.56 6.05
C GLU A 100 10.57 11.62 5.71
N GLY A 101 10.11 12.81 5.30
CA GLY A 101 10.96 13.95 5.00
C GLY A 101 10.96 14.92 6.16
#